data_AF-A0A923F086-F1
#
_entry.id   AF-A0A923F086-F1
#
_cell.length_a   1.000
_cell.length_b   1.000
_cell.length_c   1.000
_cell.angle_alpha   90.00
_cell.angle_beta   90.00
_cell.angle_gamma   90.00
#
_symmetry.space_group_name_H-M   'P 1'
#
loop_
_entity.id
_entity.type
_entity.pdbx_description
1 polymer ?
#
loop_
_entity_poly.entity_id
_entity_poly.type
_entity_poly.pdbx_seq_one_letter_code
_entity_poly.pdbx_strand_id
1 'polypeptide(L)'
;MTAADTLPDGPEPPDAPGPRGGSGPAAPATGEHRADTGPADRRLPDGFRIVLDRRARRIDGGAALLGGAPPRLVHLSATARALLPAPGAPLVVEGPVHRALARTLLDAGLAHPVPAPADAAHPAPAPADAAHPVPGGPAAAGPHAGTPAAVRPCEVTVVVPVKDRPLDRLLAALGPVGNGPDQPGGLVVVDDGSADPEPLRRTVGAAGGTVLRHDRPQGPAAARNAGLAAARTPYVVFLDSDVVPEPGWLEPLLGHLADPAVGLVAPRIVALDPETGAGLRGVVGRYEAVRSSLDLGPEPALIVPRSRVAYVPSAAMLVRVTAVAGAGGAFDPALHVAEDVDLVLRMHAAGWAMRFEPTARVAHDHRTRPAEWLRRKAFYGTGAAPLALRHPGAVPPMVLSPWTAAVCLLLLVQRRGTTAAAATVTAVATERLSRKLTRLQHPRRSAARLTLLGLSGALWQTASALTRHFWPVAAVACPFSSRARRAVVVAALAEGVADWWLHRDHDRRVRVPAVAHLVAHRLDDLAYGAGLWWGAWRHRTTAPLRPGGPGPRSR
;
A
#
# COMPACT_ATOMS: atom_id res chain seq x y z
N MET A 1 -2.75 18.91 -10.49
CA MET A 1 -2.79 20.23 -11.17
C MET A 1 -3.73 21.11 -10.36
N THR A 2 -3.06 21.93 -9.54
CA THR A 2 -3.42 23.10 -8.71
C THR A 2 -4.79 23.78 -8.85
N ALA A 3 -5.49 23.89 -7.71
CA ALA A 3 -6.30 25.03 -7.21
C ALA A 3 -6.18 24.97 -5.67
N ALA A 4 -5.51 25.91 -5.01
CA ALA A 4 -6.08 27.14 -4.43
C ALA A 4 -6.94 26.83 -3.19
N ASP A 5 -6.30 26.76 -2.03
CA ASP A 5 -6.96 26.94 -0.73
C ASP A 5 -6.10 27.88 0.12
N THR A 6 -6.66 29.05 0.37
CA THR A 6 -6.22 30.05 1.33
C THR A 6 -6.81 29.63 2.67
N LEU A 7 -5.99 29.58 3.73
CA LEU A 7 -6.47 29.36 5.11
C LEU A 7 -7.41 30.53 5.50
N PRO A 8 -8.58 30.27 6.11
CA PRO A 8 -9.42 31.35 6.64
C PRO A 8 -9.00 31.72 8.06
N ASP A 9 -8.83 33.03 8.29
CA ASP A 9 -8.89 33.66 9.61
C ASP A 9 -10.36 33.61 10.12
N GLY A 10 -10.58 33.34 11.40
CA GLY A 10 -11.89 33.54 12.07
C GLY A 10 -11.86 34.78 12.99
N PRO A 11 -12.84 34.98 13.89
CA PRO A 11 -14.28 34.65 13.84
C PRO A 11 -15.17 35.91 14.13
N GLU A 12 -16.49 35.91 13.82
CA GLU A 12 -17.56 36.65 14.55
C GLU A 12 -18.99 36.41 13.95
N PRO A 13 -20.12 36.71 14.64
CA PRO A 13 -21.20 35.74 14.89
C PRO A 13 -22.61 36.25 14.48
N PRO A 14 -23.75 35.87 15.09
CA PRO A 14 -24.90 35.27 14.40
C PRO A 14 -26.09 36.22 14.17
N ASP A 15 -26.92 35.95 13.15
CA ASP A 15 -28.31 36.44 13.10
C ASP A 15 -29.23 35.52 12.27
N ALA A 16 -30.46 35.37 12.76
CA ALA A 16 -31.60 34.60 12.21
C ALA A 16 -32.78 35.57 11.92
N PRO A 17 -34.02 35.17 11.52
CA PRO A 17 -34.49 34.10 10.60
C PRO A 17 -35.55 34.56 9.53
N GLY A 18 -35.69 33.78 8.44
CA GLY A 18 -36.94 33.47 7.68
C GLY A 18 -37.49 34.48 6.63
N PRO A 19 -38.59 34.17 5.87
CA PRO A 19 -39.10 32.88 5.38
C PRO A 19 -39.67 32.88 3.90
N ARG A 20 -40.21 31.72 3.46
CA ARG A 20 -41.13 31.42 2.31
C ARG A 20 -40.46 31.32 0.92
N GLY A 21 -40.78 30.40 0.01
CA GLY A 21 -41.80 29.36 -0.14
C GLY A 21 -41.98 29.13 -1.66
N GLY A 22 -41.98 27.88 -2.15
CA GLY A 22 -42.17 27.61 -3.59
C GLY A 22 -42.03 26.13 -3.97
N SER A 23 -43.17 25.47 -4.12
CA SER A 23 -43.35 24.08 -4.55
C SER A 23 -43.18 23.88 -6.06
N GLY A 24 -42.43 22.86 -6.48
CA GLY A 24 -42.32 22.37 -7.86
C GLY A 24 -41.76 20.94 -7.91
N PRO A 25 -42.09 20.13 -8.95
CA PRO A 25 -42.15 18.67 -8.85
C PRO A 25 -40.79 17.96 -8.90
N ALA A 26 -40.78 16.76 -8.31
CA ALA A 26 -39.63 15.92 -8.02
C ALA A 26 -38.72 15.63 -9.23
N ALA A 27 -37.46 16.02 -9.11
CA ALA A 27 -36.34 15.49 -9.88
C ALA A 27 -35.62 14.40 -9.06
N PRO A 28 -35.08 13.33 -9.69
CA PRO A 28 -34.45 12.25 -8.96
C PRO A 28 -33.22 12.77 -8.21
N ALA A 29 -33.22 12.56 -6.90
CA ALA A 29 -32.14 12.93 -5.99
C ALA A 29 -30.86 12.15 -6.31
N THR A 30 -30.02 12.67 -7.21
CA THR A 30 -28.59 12.32 -7.26
C THR A 30 -27.86 13.16 -6.23
N GLY A 31 -28.00 12.75 -4.98
CA GLY A 31 -27.32 13.32 -3.84
C GLY A 31 -27.18 12.22 -2.81
N GLU A 32 -26.29 11.25 -3.06
CA GLU A 32 -25.80 10.41 -1.98
C GLU A 32 -25.17 11.35 -0.96
N HIS A 33 -25.92 11.54 0.13
CA HIS A 33 -25.39 11.94 1.42
C HIS A 33 -24.30 10.92 1.72
N ARG A 34 -23.03 11.25 1.42
CA ARG A 34 -21.89 10.52 1.94
C ARG A 34 -22.03 10.67 3.45
N ALA A 35 -22.53 9.62 4.11
CA ALA A 35 -22.40 9.50 5.55
C ALA A 35 -20.94 9.79 5.89
N ASP A 36 -20.70 10.55 6.95
CA ASP A 36 -19.38 10.94 7.40
C ASP A 36 -18.61 9.69 7.89
N THR A 37 -18.11 8.89 6.94
CA THR A 37 -17.50 7.57 7.15
C THR A 37 -15.97 7.60 7.25
N GLY A 38 -15.41 8.81 7.14
CA GLY A 38 -13.98 9.06 7.27
C GLY A 38 -13.52 9.11 8.72
N PRO A 39 -12.21 9.33 8.93
CA PRO A 39 -11.68 9.53 10.27
C PRO A 39 -12.33 10.77 10.91
N ALA A 40 -12.95 10.57 12.08
CA ALA A 40 -13.59 11.64 12.86
C ALA A 40 -12.61 12.74 13.29
N ASP A 41 -11.33 12.38 13.46
CA ASP A 41 -10.24 13.31 13.74
C ASP A 41 -9.08 13.08 12.76
N ARG A 42 -8.54 14.18 12.23
CA ARG A 42 -7.36 14.20 11.35
C ARG A 42 -6.21 15.05 11.91
N ARG A 43 -6.36 15.58 13.13
CA ARG A 43 -5.41 16.44 13.80
C ARG A 43 -4.23 15.60 14.31
N LEU A 44 -3.07 15.73 13.66
CA LEU A 44 -1.82 15.12 14.14
C LEU A 44 -1.49 15.66 15.52
N PRO A 45 -1.09 14.88 16.53
CA PRO A 45 -0.81 15.38 17.87
C PRO A 45 0.42 16.31 17.96
N ASP A 46 0.54 17.08 19.04
CA ASP A 46 1.79 17.81 19.33
C ASP A 46 2.93 16.82 19.56
N GLY A 47 4.16 17.19 19.17
CA GLY A 47 5.31 16.31 19.23
C GLY A 47 5.34 15.22 18.15
N PHE A 48 4.32 15.12 17.28
CA PHE A 48 4.33 14.18 16.16
C PHE A 48 5.47 14.51 15.19
N ARG A 49 6.16 13.48 14.69
CA ARG A 49 7.36 13.65 13.86
C ARG A 49 7.15 13.05 12.49
N ILE A 50 7.55 13.79 11.45
CA ILE A 50 7.57 13.28 10.08
C ILE A 50 8.94 13.52 9.44
N VAL A 51 9.32 12.63 8.53
CA VAL A 51 10.49 12.81 7.67
C VAL A 51 10.03 12.89 6.21
N LEU A 52 10.64 13.78 5.44
CA LEU A 52 10.37 13.85 4.00
C LEU A 52 10.75 12.52 3.34
N ASP A 53 9.91 12.08 2.40
CA ASP A 53 10.16 10.90 1.59
C ASP A 53 11.53 11.01 0.90
N ARG A 54 12.34 9.95 0.93
CA ARG A 54 13.71 9.97 0.39
C ARG A 54 13.77 10.23 -1.11
N ARG A 55 12.65 10.14 -1.84
CA ARG A 55 12.52 10.47 -3.27
C ARG A 55 11.88 11.84 -3.48
N ALA A 56 11.37 12.49 -2.44
CA ALA A 56 10.98 13.90 -2.50
C ALA A 56 12.24 14.75 -2.77
N ARG A 57 12.17 15.58 -3.79
CA ARG A 57 13.23 16.49 -4.18
C ARG A 57 12.67 17.91 -4.17
N ARG A 58 13.41 18.82 -3.53
CA ARG A 58 13.22 20.26 -3.72
C ARG A 58 13.63 20.57 -5.16
N ILE A 59 12.73 21.16 -5.93
CA ILE A 59 13.00 21.60 -7.31
C ILE A 59 12.88 23.12 -7.39
N ASP A 60 13.44 23.68 -8.47
CA ASP A 60 13.22 25.07 -8.84
C ASP A 60 13.57 26.05 -7.71
N GLY A 61 14.81 25.95 -7.24
CA GLY A 61 15.31 26.75 -6.13
C GLY A 61 14.63 26.46 -4.78
N GLY A 62 13.83 25.40 -4.65
CA GLY A 62 13.09 25.06 -3.43
C GLY A 62 11.66 25.59 -3.37
N ALA A 63 11.14 26.16 -4.46
CA ALA A 63 9.75 26.63 -4.55
C ALA A 63 8.72 25.49 -4.67
N ALA A 64 9.16 24.26 -4.96
CA ALA A 64 8.29 23.10 -5.03
C ALA A 64 8.99 21.81 -4.59
N LEU A 65 8.18 20.83 -4.16
CA LEU A 65 8.58 19.45 -3.95
C LEU A 65 8.06 18.58 -5.08
N LEU A 66 8.92 17.72 -5.62
CA LEU A 66 8.56 16.66 -6.56
C LEU A 66 9.01 15.30 -5.99
N GLY A 67 8.08 14.37 -5.84
CA GLY A 67 8.38 13.00 -5.41
C GLY A 67 7.23 12.39 -4.62
N GLY A 68 7.54 11.49 -3.69
CA GLY A 68 6.54 10.76 -2.91
C GLY A 68 5.95 9.56 -3.65
N ALA A 69 5.04 8.86 -2.97
CA ALA A 69 4.32 7.71 -3.50
C ALA A 69 2.82 7.83 -3.18
N PRO A 70 1.97 8.19 -4.16
CA PRO A 70 2.28 8.44 -5.58
C PRO A 70 3.11 9.72 -5.81
N PRO A 71 3.83 9.83 -6.95
CA PRO A 71 4.62 11.02 -7.24
C PRO A 71 3.72 12.24 -7.43
N ARG A 72 3.98 13.30 -6.65
CA ARG A 72 3.26 14.59 -6.71
C ARG A 72 4.22 15.75 -6.86
N LEU A 73 3.73 16.80 -7.51
CA LEU A 73 4.33 18.13 -7.51
C LEU A 73 3.50 19.02 -6.58
N VAL A 74 4.12 19.52 -5.51
CA VAL A 74 3.49 20.42 -4.54
C VAL A 74 4.28 21.72 -4.49
N HIS A 75 3.59 22.85 -4.65
CA HIS A 75 4.20 24.17 -4.47
C HIS A 75 4.32 24.49 -2.99
N LEU A 76 5.43 25.09 -2.60
CA LEU A 76 5.68 25.53 -1.24
C LEU A 76 5.48 27.04 -1.15
N SER A 77 4.75 27.49 -0.13
CA SER A 77 4.77 28.89 0.28
C SER A 77 6.15 29.25 0.86
N ALA A 78 6.45 30.55 0.98
CA ALA A 78 7.68 31.01 1.63
C ALA A 78 7.78 30.47 3.07
N THR A 79 6.67 30.50 3.80
CA THR A 79 6.55 29.94 5.16
C THR A 79 6.85 28.44 5.18
N ALA A 80 6.19 27.65 4.32
CA ALA A 80 6.42 26.21 4.27
C ALA A 80 7.88 25.89 3.92
N ARG A 81 8.48 26.63 2.99
CA ARG A 81 9.87 26.46 2.59
C ARG A 81 10.85 26.73 3.74
N ALA A 82 10.57 27.72 4.58
CA ALA A 82 11.38 28.05 5.75
C ALA A 82 11.26 26.98 6.86
N LEU A 83 10.09 26.36 7.01
CA LEU A 83 9.83 25.33 8.02
C LEU A 83 10.36 23.95 7.63
N LEU A 84 10.61 23.67 6.36
CA LEU A 84 11.09 22.36 5.95
C LEU A 84 12.53 22.12 6.44
N PRO A 85 12.77 21.04 7.21
CA PRO A 85 14.08 20.75 7.76
C PRO A 85 15.05 20.30 6.65
N ALA A 86 16.34 20.21 7.01
CA ALA A 86 17.35 19.63 6.14
C ALA A 86 16.94 18.20 5.70
N PRO A 87 17.36 17.74 4.51
CA PRO A 87 17.06 16.38 4.06
C PRO A 87 17.44 15.32 5.11
N GLY A 88 16.49 14.45 5.47
CA GLY A 88 16.67 13.40 6.48
C GLY A 88 16.38 13.83 7.92
N ALA A 89 16.36 15.13 8.23
CA ALA A 89 15.95 15.61 9.54
C ALA A 89 14.42 15.62 9.68
N PRO A 90 13.88 15.28 10.87
CA PRO A 90 12.45 15.25 11.10
C PRO A 90 11.86 16.65 11.29
N LEU A 91 10.65 16.86 10.80
CA LEU A 91 9.78 17.99 11.16
C LEU A 91 8.95 17.57 12.38
N VAL A 92 9.02 18.37 13.46
CA VAL A 92 8.25 18.16 14.68
C VAL A 92 7.01 19.05 14.66
N VAL A 93 5.86 18.51 15.03
CA VAL A 93 4.61 19.26 15.15
C VAL A 93 4.60 20.02 16.47
N GLU A 94 4.91 21.32 16.42
CA GLU A 94 4.95 22.20 17.61
C GLU A 94 3.81 23.24 17.64
N GLY A 95 2.99 23.30 16.59
CA GLY A 95 1.92 24.29 16.49
C GLY A 95 1.06 24.15 15.23
N PRO A 96 0.08 25.05 15.03
CA PRO A 96 -0.92 24.94 13.95
C PRO A 96 -0.31 24.90 12.54
N VAL A 97 0.72 25.73 12.28
CA VAL A 97 1.36 25.79 10.96
C VAL A 97 2.17 24.53 10.67
N HIS A 98 2.95 24.04 11.64
CA HIS A 98 3.67 22.77 11.52
C HIS A 98 2.71 21.61 11.28
N ARG A 99 1.57 21.60 11.98
CA ARG A 99 0.53 20.58 11.87
C ARG A 99 -0.11 20.57 10.49
N ALA A 100 -0.51 21.73 9.98
CA ALA A 100 -1.06 21.87 8.64
C ALA A 100 -0.06 21.40 7.57
N LEU A 101 1.20 21.86 7.66
CA LEU A 101 2.26 21.44 6.74
C LEU A 101 2.49 19.92 6.80
N ALA A 102 2.60 19.34 8.00
CA ALA A 102 2.81 17.91 8.19
C ALA A 102 1.65 17.09 7.63
N ARG A 103 0.40 17.48 7.90
CA ARG A 103 -0.80 16.83 7.35
C ARG A 103 -0.81 16.85 5.83
N THR A 104 -0.52 18.01 5.22
CA THR A 104 -0.45 18.14 3.76
C THR A 104 0.64 17.24 3.15
N LEU A 105 1.84 17.20 3.76
CA LEU A 105 2.92 16.35 3.26
C LEU A 105 2.61 14.86 3.39
N LEU A 106 1.99 14.45 4.50
CA LEU A 106 1.54 13.09 4.74
C LEU A 106 0.46 12.67 3.74
N ASP A 107 -0.57 13.49 3.52
CA ASP A 107 -1.67 13.21 2.58
C ASP A 107 -1.21 13.22 1.12
N ALA A 108 -0.20 14.03 0.80
CA ALA A 108 0.43 14.04 -0.51
C ALA A 108 1.35 12.82 -0.75
N GLY A 109 1.68 12.04 0.30
CA GLY A 109 2.65 10.95 0.22
C GLY A 109 4.09 11.44 0.07
N LEU A 110 4.36 12.69 0.44
CA LEU A 110 5.68 13.35 0.38
C LEU A 110 6.47 13.22 1.69
N ALA A 111 5.86 12.68 2.73
CA ALA A 111 6.49 12.43 4.02
C ALA A 111 5.92 11.15 4.66
N HIS A 112 6.69 10.62 5.60
CA HIS A 112 6.36 9.45 6.40
C HIS A 112 6.48 9.78 7.89
N PRO A 113 5.59 9.25 8.75
CA PRO A 113 5.75 9.32 10.19
C PRO A 113 7.11 8.74 10.62
N VAL A 114 7.69 9.33 11.66
CA VAL A 114 8.83 8.76 12.36
C VAL A 114 8.29 8.24 13.70
N PRO A 115 8.15 6.92 13.89
CA PRO A 115 7.78 6.35 15.18
C PRO A 115 8.72 6.89 16.26
N ALA A 116 8.18 7.24 17.43
CA ALA A 116 9.01 7.63 18.55
C ALA A 116 9.98 6.48 18.90
N PRO A 117 11.24 6.75 19.25
CA PRO A 117 12.15 5.71 19.74
C PRO A 117 11.50 4.98 20.93
N ALA A 118 11.59 3.64 20.95
CA ALA A 118 11.01 2.79 21.99
C ALA A 118 11.62 3.02 23.40
N ASP A 119 12.67 3.83 23.51
CA ASP A 119 13.43 4.11 24.74
C ASP A 119 12.65 4.86 25.84
N ALA A 120 11.38 5.21 25.61
CA ALA A 120 10.51 5.74 26.64
C ALA A 120 9.71 4.67 27.42
N ALA A 121 9.74 3.39 27.01
CA ALA A 121 8.89 2.35 27.60
C ALA A 121 9.63 1.16 28.26
N HIS A 122 10.93 0.97 28.01
CA HIS A 122 11.74 -0.05 28.69
C HIS A 122 13.17 0.47 28.90
N PRO A 123 13.61 0.82 30.12
CA PRO A 123 15.03 0.91 30.37
C PRO A 123 15.63 -0.47 30.16
N ALA A 124 16.62 -0.58 29.26
CA ALA A 124 17.46 -1.76 29.17
C ALA A 124 18.01 -2.10 30.57
N PRO A 125 18.15 -3.38 30.95
CA PRO A 125 18.80 -3.73 32.21
C PRO A 125 20.24 -3.21 32.14
N ALA A 126 20.56 -2.23 32.99
CA ALA A 126 21.90 -1.69 33.10
C ALA A 126 22.86 -2.83 33.50
N PRO A 127 24.07 -2.89 32.92
CA PRO A 127 25.10 -3.79 33.42
C PRO A 127 25.42 -3.39 34.87
N ALA A 128 25.38 -4.37 35.77
CA ALA A 128 25.86 -4.22 37.13
C ALA A 128 27.38 -4.02 37.09
N ASP A 129 27.85 -2.80 37.37
CA ASP A 129 28.87 -2.57 38.41
C ASP A 129 29.31 -1.10 38.56
N ALA A 130 29.51 -0.74 39.83
CA ALA A 130 30.42 0.26 40.40
C ALA A 130 30.17 1.79 40.27
N ALA A 131 29.74 2.36 41.41
CA ALA A 131 30.43 3.40 42.21
C ALA A 131 29.97 4.90 42.16
N HIS A 132 29.48 5.30 43.34
CA HIS A 132 29.41 6.62 44.02
C HIS A 132 28.38 7.71 43.60
N PRO A 133 27.62 8.27 44.57
CA PRO A 133 26.72 9.40 44.36
C PRO A 133 27.40 10.75 44.65
N VAL A 134 27.10 11.76 43.83
CA VAL A 134 27.34 13.18 44.14
C VAL A 134 25.97 13.85 44.31
N PRO A 135 25.67 14.53 45.44
CA PRO A 135 24.42 15.25 45.63
C PRO A 135 24.53 16.70 45.16
N GLY A 136 23.58 17.19 44.35
CA GLY A 136 23.51 18.62 44.03
C GLY A 136 22.42 19.06 43.05
N GLY A 137 21.38 19.72 43.58
CA GLY A 137 20.65 20.80 42.89
C GLY A 137 19.29 20.47 42.26
N PRO A 138 18.19 21.15 42.64
CA PRO A 138 16.89 20.97 42.02
C PRO A 138 16.84 21.74 40.70
N ALA A 139 16.93 21.04 39.57
CA ALA A 139 16.60 21.61 38.28
C ALA A 139 15.09 21.49 38.08
N ALA A 140 14.41 22.64 38.10
CA ALA A 140 12.98 22.79 37.89
C ALA A 140 12.53 22.11 36.59
N ALA A 141 11.70 21.07 36.73
CA ALA A 141 10.96 20.48 35.64
C ALA A 141 9.88 21.47 35.19
N GLY A 142 10.14 22.19 34.10
CA GLY A 142 9.07 22.80 33.32
C GLY A 142 8.20 21.69 32.69
N PRO A 143 6.93 21.97 32.36
CA PRO A 143 6.06 20.96 31.77
C PRO A 143 6.62 20.58 30.39
N HIS A 144 7.28 19.42 30.30
CA HIS A 144 7.65 18.84 29.02
C HIS A 144 6.35 18.62 28.23
N ALA A 145 6.21 19.36 27.13
CA ALA A 145 5.17 19.15 26.13
C ALA A 145 5.14 17.66 25.77
N GLY A 146 4.05 16.99 26.15
CA GLY A 146 3.98 15.54 26.17
C GLY A 146 4.17 14.93 24.78
N THR A 147 5.04 13.92 24.70
CA THR A 147 5.08 12.96 23.59
C THR A 147 3.66 12.41 23.38
N PRO A 148 3.16 12.30 22.14
CA PRO A 148 1.86 11.70 21.90
C PRO A 148 1.79 10.30 22.54
N ALA A 149 0.68 9.99 23.20
CA ALA A 149 0.46 8.68 23.81
C ALA A 149 0.64 7.60 22.74
N ALA A 150 1.72 6.82 22.85
CA ALA A 150 2.04 5.77 21.90
C ALA A 150 1.03 4.63 22.06
N VAL A 151 0.49 4.14 20.93
CA VAL A 151 -0.35 2.93 20.92
C VAL A 151 0.48 1.76 21.44
N ARG A 152 -0.05 1.06 22.43
CA ARG A 152 0.67 -0.04 23.11
C ARG A 152 0.31 -1.39 22.49
N PRO A 153 1.21 -2.39 22.54
CA PRO A 153 0.90 -3.75 22.09
C PRO A 153 -0.33 -4.36 22.78
N CYS A 154 -0.62 -3.98 24.03
CA CYS A 154 -1.81 -4.44 24.77
C CYS A 154 -3.14 -3.97 24.19
N GLU A 155 -3.12 -3.00 23.27
CA GLU A 155 -4.30 -2.49 22.57
C GLU A 155 -4.51 -3.17 21.21
N VAL A 156 -3.86 -4.30 20.96
CA VAL A 156 -3.89 -5.04 19.70
C VAL A 156 -4.35 -6.48 19.93
N THR A 157 -5.34 -6.92 19.17
CA THR A 157 -5.69 -8.35 19.04
C THR A 157 -5.08 -8.91 17.76
N VAL A 158 -4.34 -10.01 17.86
CA VAL A 158 -3.83 -10.77 16.71
C VAL A 158 -4.87 -11.79 16.29
N VAL A 159 -5.31 -11.72 15.04
CA VAL A 159 -6.29 -12.64 14.44
C VAL A 159 -5.61 -13.52 13.40
N VAL A 160 -5.67 -14.85 13.59
CA VAL A 160 -5.05 -15.83 12.71
C VAL A 160 -6.09 -16.81 12.15
N PRO A 161 -6.47 -16.73 10.86
CA PRO A 161 -7.27 -17.77 10.24
C PRO A 161 -6.39 -19.00 9.96
N VAL A 162 -6.89 -20.18 10.27
CA VAL A 162 -6.16 -21.44 10.05
C VAL A 162 -7.08 -22.55 9.55
N LYS A 163 -6.55 -23.40 8.67
CA LYS A 163 -7.21 -24.64 8.24
C LYS A 163 -6.16 -25.69 7.93
N ASP A 164 -6.20 -26.82 8.62
CA ASP A 164 -5.32 -27.99 8.43
C ASP A 164 -3.82 -27.64 8.43
N ARG A 165 -3.40 -26.71 9.31
CA ARG A 165 -2.01 -26.23 9.39
C ARG A 165 -1.51 -26.09 10.83
N PRO A 166 -0.23 -26.41 11.09
CA PRO A 166 0.40 -26.12 12.37
C PRO A 166 0.67 -24.62 12.52
N LEU A 167 0.72 -24.13 13.76
CA LEU A 167 0.99 -22.72 14.10
C LEU A 167 2.27 -22.50 14.89
N ASP A 168 3.01 -23.56 15.23
CA ASP A 168 4.14 -23.53 16.16
C ASP A 168 5.18 -22.46 15.78
N ARG A 169 5.49 -22.36 14.49
CA ARG A 169 6.46 -21.39 13.96
C ARG A 169 5.98 -19.95 14.07
N LEU A 170 4.69 -19.68 13.81
CA LEU A 170 4.10 -18.35 13.97
C LEU A 170 4.06 -17.96 15.45
N LEU A 171 3.59 -18.87 16.32
CA LEU A 171 3.44 -18.61 17.75
C LEU A 171 4.80 -18.37 18.43
N ALA A 172 5.83 -19.11 18.03
CA ALA A 172 7.20 -18.87 18.48
C ALA A 172 7.71 -17.47 18.09
N ALA A 173 7.34 -16.99 16.90
CA ALA A 173 7.76 -15.67 16.40
C ALA A 173 6.93 -14.50 16.99
N LEU A 174 5.67 -14.73 17.35
CA LEU A 174 4.85 -13.73 18.02
C LEU A 174 5.37 -13.40 19.43
N GLY A 175 6.00 -14.36 20.12
CA GLY A 175 6.38 -14.17 21.51
C GLY A 175 5.17 -13.87 22.41
N PRO A 176 5.32 -13.13 23.52
CA PRO A 176 4.25 -12.88 24.48
C PRO A 176 3.30 -11.73 24.08
N VAL A 177 3.18 -11.38 22.79
CA VAL A 177 2.34 -10.25 22.34
C VAL A 177 0.92 -10.38 22.90
N GLY A 178 0.56 -9.44 23.80
CA GLY A 178 -0.76 -9.35 24.41
C GLY A 178 -1.07 -10.38 25.50
N ASN A 179 -0.10 -11.19 25.93
CA ASN A 179 -0.36 -12.29 26.86
C ASN A 179 -0.11 -11.87 28.31
N GLY A 180 -1.11 -11.25 28.92
CA GLY A 180 -1.24 -11.10 30.37
C GLY A 180 -2.71 -11.19 30.78
N PRO A 181 -3.04 -11.74 31.96
CA PRO A 181 -4.44 -11.96 32.38
C PRO A 181 -5.30 -10.69 32.42
N ASP A 182 -4.66 -9.51 32.53
CA ASP A 182 -5.32 -8.20 32.61
C ASP A 182 -5.15 -7.33 31.33
N GLN A 183 -4.62 -7.88 30.24
CA GLN A 183 -4.45 -7.13 28.98
C GLN A 183 -5.64 -7.34 28.05
N PRO A 184 -6.22 -6.29 27.45
CA PRO A 184 -7.36 -6.42 26.54
C PRO A 184 -6.96 -6.99 25.16
N GLY A 185 -5.68 -6.89 24.79
CA GLY A 185 -5.08 -7.53 23.63
C GLY A 185 -4.87 -9.03 23.81
N GLY A 186 -4.43 -9.71 22.74
CA GLY A 186 -4.20 -11.15 22.78
C GLY A 186 -4.32 -11.84 21.43
N LEU A 187 -4.26 -13.17 21.46
CA LEU A 187 -4.31 -14.03 20.27
C LEU A 187 -5.70 -14.67 20.10
N VAL A 188 -6.32 -14.44 18.94
CA VAL A 188 -7.54 -15.12 18.50
C VAL A 188 -7.22 -15.93 17.24
N VAL A 189 -7.25 -17.25 17.38
CA VAL A 189 -7.10 -18.17 16.26
C VAL A 189 -8.48 -18.63 15.81
N VAL A 190 -8.75 -18.53 14.51
CA VAL A 190 -10.02 -18.98 13.93
C VAL A 190 -9.76 -20.21 13.07
N ASP A 191 -10.16 -21.36 13.59
CA ASP A 191 -10.13 -22.65 12.92
C ASP A 191 -11.30 -22.79 11.94
N ASP A 192 -11.00 -22.69 10.65
CA ASP A 192 -11.98 -22.76 9.56
C ASP A 192 -12.34 -24.22 9.19
N GLY A 193 -12.68 -25.02 10.21
CA GLY A 193 -13.10 -26.41 10.06
C GLY A 193 -11.96 -27.37 9.73
N SER A 194 -10.83 -27.30 10.44
CA SER A 194 -9.74 -28.29 10.32
C SER A 194 -10.23 -29.70 10.67
N ALA A 195 -9.64 -30.70 10.00
CA ALA A 195 -9.99 -32.11 10.17
C ALA A 195 -9.73 -32.60 11.61
N ASP A 196 -8.61 -32.20 12.21
CA ASP A 196 -8.28 -32.44 13.62
C ASP A 196 -7.93 -31.11 14.33
N PRO A 197 -8.84 -30.56 15.16
CA PRO A 197 -8.58 -29.33 15.92
C PRO A 197 -7.72 -29.52 17.17
N GLU A 198 -7.51 -30.74 17.65
CA GLU A 198 -6.99 -30.95 19.00
C GLU A 198 -5.53 -30.51 19.17
N PRO A 199 -4.62 -30.77 18.21
CA PRO A 199 -3.28 -30.19 18.25
C PRO A 199 -3.31 -28.66 18.25
N LEU A 200 -4.19 -28.06 17.43
CA LEU A 200 -4.33 -26.61 17.34
C LEU A 200 -4.76 -26.00 18.67
N ARG A 201 -5.80 -26.56 19.31
CA ARG A 201 -6.30 -26.08 20.61
C ARG A 201 -5.22 -26.13 21.69
N ARG A 202 -4.46 -27.23 21.74
CA ARG A 202 -3.36 -27.38 22.69
C ARG A 202 -2.26 -26.35 22.47
N THR A 203 -1.80 -26.19 21.22
CA THR A 203 -0.73 -25.22 20.91
C THR A 203 -1.16 -23.77 21.18
N VAL A 204 -2.40 -23.42 20.81
CA VAL A 204 -2.93 -22.06 21.05
C VAL A 204 -3.17 -21.80 22.54
N GLY A 205 -3.73 -22.78 23.26
CA GLY A 205 -3.95 -22.66 24.71
C GLY A 205 -2.65 -22.52 25.50
N ALA A 206 -1.59 -23.25 25.10
CA ALA A 206 -0.26 -23.11 25.68
C ALA A 206 0.35 -21.71 25.44
N ALA A 207 -0.04 -21.05 24.34
CA ALA A 207 0.34 -19.67 24.04
C ALA A 207 -0.61 -18.62 24.66
N GLY A 208 -1.58 -19.02 25.50
CA GLY A 208 -2.55 -18.10 26.12
C GLY A 208 -3.60 -17.54 25.15
N GLY A 209 -3.74 -18.12 23.95
CA GLY A 209 -4.70 -17.66 22.94
C GLY A 209 -6.08 -18.31 23.07
N THR A 210 -7.05 -17.70 22.38
CA THR A 210 -8.41 -18.23 22.24
C THR A 210 -8.59 -18.87 20.86
N VAL A 211 -9.27 -20.01 20.79
CA VAL A 211 -9.65 -20.66 19.53
C VAL A 211 -11.15 -20.51 19.29
N LEU A 212 -11.51 -19.90 18.17
CA LEU A 212 -12.85 -19.94 17.60
C LEU A 212 -12.87 -21.01 16.50
N ARG A 213 -13.95 -21.76 16.36
CA ARG A 213 -14.06 -22.79 15.32
C ARG A 213 -15.32 -22.62 14.50
N HIS A 214 -15.19 -22.76 13.19
CA HIS A 214 -16.33 -22.98 12.30
C HIS A 214 -16.63 -24.47 12.18
N ASP A 215 -17.92 -24.82 12.17
CA ASP A 215 -18.36 -26.21 11.97
C ASP A 215 -18.00 -26.75 10.59
N ARG A 216 -17.95 -25.86 9.59
CA ARG A 216 -17.57 -26.15 8.20
C ARG A 216 -16.64 -25.05 7.67
N PRO A 217 -15.77 -25.35 6.69
CA PRO A 217 -14.93 -24.34 6.07
C PRO A 217 -15.77 -23.26 5.36
N GLN A 218 -15.50 -21.99 5.70
CA GLN A 218 -16.16 -20.79 5.17
C GLN A 218 -15.18 -19.85 4.45
N GLY A 219 -13.89 -20.17 4.48
CA GLY A 219 -12.83 -19.40 3.83
C GLY A 219 -12.18 -18.36 4.76
N PRO A 220 -10.99 -17.86 4.35
CA PRO A 220 -10.17 -17.00 5.20
C PRO A 220 -10.83 -15.64 5.50
N ALA A 221 -11.62 -15.09 4.57
CA ALA A 221 -12.39 -13.87 4.79
C ALA A 221 -13.39 -14.02 5.95
N ALA A 222 -14.19 -15.09 5.95
CA ALA A 222 -15.12 -15.39 7.03
C ALA A 222 -14.40 -15.60 8.36
N ALA A 223 -13.28 -16.35 8.34
CA ALA A 223 -12.48 -16.59 9.53
C ALA A 223 -11.89 -15.30 10.12
N ARG A 224 -11.35 -14.41 9.29
CA ARG A 224 -10.87 -13.08 9.74
C ARG A 224 -12.00 -12.23 10.31
N ASN A 225 -13.19 -12.28 9.72
CA ASN A 225 -14.35 -11.55 10.23
C ASN A 225 -14.80 -12.08 11.60
N ALA A 226 -14.82 -13.40 11.81
CA ALA A 226 -15.14 -13.98 13.11
C ALA A 226 -14.13 -13.56 14.18
N GLY A 227 -12.84 -13.55 13.86
CA GLY A 227 -11.81 -13.07 14.76
C GLY A 227 -11.91 -11.58 15.06
N LEU A 228 -12.18 -10.75 14.05
CA LEU A 228 -12.43 -9.31 14.22
C LEU A 228 -13.65 -9.04 15.11
N ALA A 229 -14.73 -9.82 14.95
CA ALA A 229 -15.93 -9.68 15.78
C ALA A 229 -15.70 -10.07 17.25
N ALA A 230 -14.73 -10.95 17.52
CA ALA A 230 -14.34 -11.33 18.87
C ALA A 230 -13.33 -10.37 19.52
N ALA A 231 -12.62 -9.57 18.71
CA ALA A 231 -11.65 -8.60 19.20
C ALA A 231 -12.33 -7.48 20.02
N ARG A 232 -11.75 -7.15 21.17
CA ARG A 232 -12.24 -6.09 22.07
C ARG A 232 -11.35 -4.85 22.07
N THR A 233 -10.27 -4.90 21.32
CA THR A 233 -9.27 -3.84 21.22
C THR A 233 -9.61 -2.84 20.12
N PRO A 234 -9.08 -1.60 20.19
CA PRO A 234 -9.24 -0.62 19.12
C PRO A 234 -8.51 -1.01 17.82
N TYR A 235 -7.53 -1.93 17.90
CA TYR A 235 -6.71 -2.35 16.78
C TYR A 235 -6.65 -3.88 16.65
N VAL A 236 -6.60 -4.35 15.39
CA VAL A 236 -6.47 -5.78 15.06
C VAL A 236 -5.34 -5.96 14.06
N VAL A 237 -4.51 -6.97 14.26
CA VAL A 237 -3.56 -7.44 13.24
C VAL A 237 -4.06 -8.76 12.69
N PHE A 238 -4.27 -8.83 11.38
CA PHE A 238 -4.45 -10.10 10.68
C PHE A 238 -3.09 -10.67 10.31
N LEU A 239 -2.86 -11.95 10.63
CA LEU A 239 -1.67 -12.71 10.20
C LEU A 239 -2.12 -14.05 9.64
N ASP A 240 -1.58 -14.46 8.49
CA ASP A 240 -1.81 -15.82 7.99
C ASP A 240 -1.06 -16.87 8.80
N SER A 241 -1.58 -18.10 8.86
CA SER A 241 -0.93 -19.20 9.61
C SER A 241 0.50 -19.55 9.18
N ASP A 242 0.92 -19.15 7.98
CA ASP A 242 2.22 -19.47 7.38
C ASP A 242 3.16 -18.26 7.26
N VAL A 243 2.94 -17.25 8.10
CA VAL A 243 3.90 -16.16 8.29
C VAL A 243 4.71 -16.27 9.57
N VAL A 244 5.84 -15.56 9.58
CA VAL A 244 6.80 -15.50 10.69
C VAL A 244 7.24 -14.05 10.83
N PRO A 245 6.63 -13.28 11.75
CA PRO A 245 7.06 -11.91 12.00
C PRO A 245 8.50 -11.82 12.50
N GLU A 246 9.28 -10.85 12.02
CA GLU A 246 10.65 -10.61 12.52
C GLU A 246 10.61 -9.95 13.91
N PRO A 247 11.64 -10.09 14.76
CA PRO A 247 11.70 -9.39 16.04
C PRO A 247 11.51 -7.86 15.87
N GLY A 248 10.66 -7.25 16.68
CA GLY A 248 10.37 -5.80 16.62
C GLY A 248 9.48 -5.37 15.44
N TRP A 249 8.74 -6.29 14.82
CA TRP A 249 7.91 -5.99 13.65
C TRP A 249 6.68 -5.12 13.95
N LEU A 250 6.16 -5.13 15.18
CA LEU A 250 4.87 -4.53 15.50
C LEU A 250 5.01 -3.03 15.83
N GLU A 251 6.10 -2.66 16.49
CA GLU A 251 6.38 -1.32 17.00
C GLU A 251 6.40 -0.26 15.88
N PRO A 252 7.05 -0.49 14.72
CA PRO A 252 6.98 0.45 13.61
C PRO A 252 5.55 0.63 13.10
N LEU A 253 4.72 -0.42 13.10
CA LEU A 253 3.33 -0.34 12.66
C LEU A 253 2.48 0.49 13.62
N LEU A 254 2.64 0.27 14.92
CA LEU A 254 1.92 1.00 15.97
C LEU A 254 2.23 2.51 15.94
N GLY A 255 3.47 2.89 15.61
CA GLY A 255 3.88 4.29 15.50
C GLY A 255 3.07 5.11 14.49
N HIS A 256 2.55 4.48 13.42
CA HIS A 256 1.70 5.17 12.44
C HIS A 256 0.29 5.46 12.99
N LEU A 257 -0.19 4.70 13.98
CA LEU A 257 -1.55 4.82 14.52
C LEU A 257 -1.73 6.01 15.48
N ALA A 258 -0.63 6.68 15.85
CA ALA A 258 -0.66 7.97 16.52
C ALA A 258 -1.25 9.09 15.62
N ASP A 259 -1.30 8.89 14.29
CA ASP A 259 -2.13 9.69 13.40
C ASP A 259 -3.56 9.13 13.40
N PRO A 260 -4.57 9.87 13.92
CA PRO A 260 -5.95 9.40 14.00
C PRO A 260 -6.57 9.17 12.62
N ALA A 261 -6.02 9.78 11.56
CA ALA A 261 -6.46 9.55 10.18
C ALA A 261 -6.03 8.20 9.60
N VAL A 262 -5.06 7.51 10.24
CA VAL A 262 -4.55 6.21 9.76
C VAL A 262 -5.48 5.09 10.22
N GLY A 263 -6.03 4.38 9.23
CA GLY A 263 -6.93 3.24 9.42
C GLY A 263 -6.27 1.88 9.17
N LEU A 264 -5.19 1.83 8.38
CA LEU A 264 -4.49 0.60 8.04
C LEU A 264 -2.98 0.84 7.91
N VAL A 265 -2.19 -0.09 8.46
CA VAL A 265 -0.73 -0.15 8.29
C VAL A 265 -0.33 -1.57 7.92
N ALA A 266 0.50 -1.76 6.91
CA ALA A 266 0.99 -3.08 6.52
C ALA A 266 2.52 -3.15 6.56
N PRO A 267 3.09 -4.24 7.11
CA PRO A 267 4.52 -4.52 7.02
C PRO A 267 4.89 -4.96 5.60
N ARG A 268 6.19 -5.04 5.33
CA ARG A 268 6.69 -5.74 4.14
C ARG A 268 6.67 -7.24 4.36
N ILE A 269 6.05 -7.97 3.44
CA ILE A 269 6.10 -9.42 3.42
C ILE A 269 7.33 -9.86 2.61
N VAL A 270 8.23 -10.61 3.25
CA VAL A 270 9.47 -11.11 2.65
C VAL A 270 9.41 -12.63 2.57
N ALA A 271 10.28 -13.25 1.76
CA ALA A 271 10.37 -14.70 1.74
C ALA A 271 10.99 -15.25 3.02
N LEU A 272 10.45 -16.36 3.51
CA LEU A 272 11.03 -17.11 4.63
C LEU A 272 12.37 -17.75 4.24
N ASP A 273 13.38 -17.61 5.10
CA ASP A 273 14.74 -18.09 4.88
C ASP A 273 14.78 -19.63 4.70
N PRO A 274 15.55 -20.17 3.75
CA PRO A 274 15.67 -21.60 3.43
C PRO A 274 16.19 -22.46 4.58
N GLU A 275 16.94 -21.87 5.51
CA GLU A 275 17.39 -22.58 6.70
C GLU A 275 16.23 -22.84 7.68
N THR A 276 15.13 -22.08 7.57
CA THR A 276 13.94 -22.16 8.45
C THR A 276 12.64 -22.50 7.71
N GLY A 277 12.66 -22.58 6.37
CA GLY A 277 11.48 -22.85 5.53
C GLY A 277 11.83 -23.38 4.14
N ALA A 278 10.85 -23.94 3.41
CA ALA A 278 11.09 -24.51 2.08
C ALA A 278 11.23 -23.45 0.95
N GLY A 279 11.09 -22.16 1.29
CA GLY A 279 10.78 -21.05 0.39
C GLY A 279 11.81 -20.70 -0.68
N LEU A 280 13.10 -21.00 -0.48
CA LEU A 280 14.17 -20.61 -1.43
C LEU A 280 14.78 -21.77 -2.24
N ARG A 281 14.16 -22.96 -2.22
CA ARG A 281 14.62 -24.11 -3.01
C ARG A 281 14.31 -23.91 -4.51
N GLY A 282 15.33 -24.07 -5.35
CA GLY A 282 15.22 -24.01 -6.81
C GLY A 282 15.03 -22.61 -7.39
N VAL A 283 14.88 -22.54 -8.72
CA VAL A 283 14.73 -21.26 -9.44
C VAL A 283 13.45 -20.52 -9.04
N VAL A 284 12.34 -21.23 -8.89
CA VAL A 284 11.04 -20.63 -8.53
C VAL A 284 11.07 -20.02 -7.14
N GLY A 285 11.64 -20.71 -6.15
CA GLY A 285 11.77 -20.18 -4.80
C GLY A 285 12.60 -18.90 -4.75
N ARG A 286 13.78 -18.91 -5.39
CA ARG A 286 14.64 -17.70 -5.49
C ARG A 286 13.97 -16.56 -6.27
N TYR A 287 13.20 -16.87 -7.30
CA TYR A 287 12.45 -15.87 -8.05
C TYR A 287 11.32 -15.26 -7.21
N GLU A 288 10.53 -16.08 -6.50
CA GLU A 288 9.51 -15.59 -5.57
C GLU A 288 10.12 -14.76 -4.44
N ALA A 289 11.33 -15.09 -3.99
CA ALA A 289 12.03 -14.31 -2.97
C ALA A 289 12.27 -12.85 -3.31
N VAL A 290 12.52 -12.59 -4.59
CA VAL A 290 12.80 -11.23 -5.09
C VAL A 290 11.60 -10.59 -5.75
N ARG A 291 10.58 -11.38 -6.12
CA ARG A 291 9.43 -10.90 -6.90
C ARG A 291 8.13 -11.62 -6.55
N SER A 292 7.86 -11.74 -5.26
CA SER A 292 6.56 -12.23 -4.79
C SER A 292 5.45 -11.22 -5.08
N SER A 293 4.22 -11.71 -5.25
CA SER A 293 3.04 -10.84 -5.30
C SER A 293 2.70 -10.21 -3.93
N LEU A 294 3.31 -10.70 -2.85
CA LEU A 294 3.13 -10.21 -1.49
C LEU A 294 4.19 -9.17 -1.07
N ASP A 295 5.36 -9.16 -1.72
CA ASP A 295 6.42 -8.19 -1.44
C ASP A 295 6.20 -6.92 -2.27
N LEU A 296 5.89 -5.81 -1.59
CA LEU A 296 5.58 -4.52 -2.21
C LEU A 296 6.79 -3.56 -2.25
N GLY A 297 7.97 -4.12 -1.94
CA GLY A 297 9.27 -3.48 -2.04
C GLY A 297 9.78 -2.86 -0.75
N PRO A 298 11.02 -2.36 -0.73
CA PRO A 298 11.69 -1.89 0.48
C PRO A 298 11.35 -0.46 0.89
N GLU A 299 10.40 0.18 0.21
CA GLU A 299 10.24 1.63 0.23
C GLU A 299 8.88 2.02 0.78
N PRO A 300 8.82 2.95 1.76
CA PRO A 300 7.58 3.34 2.38
C PRO A 300 6.65 4.02 1.38
N ALA A 301 5.35 3.88 1.59
CA ALA A 301 4.34 4.39 0.66
C ALA A 301 3.01 4.68 1.36
N LEU A 302 2.23 5.58 0.77
CA LEU A 302 0.79 5.52 0.96
C LEU A 302 0.23 4.32 0.20
N ILE A 303 -0.75 3.65 0.79
CA ILE A 303 -1.55 2.64 0.11
C ILE A 303 -2.70 3.37 -0.58
N VAL A 304 -2.58 3.56 -1.89
CA VAL A 304 -3.54 4.35 -2.69
C VAL A 304 -3.78 3.65 -4.02
N PRO A 305 -5.05 3.48 -4.45
CA PRO A 305 -5.36 2.85 -5.72
C PRO A 305 -4.64 3.52 -6.88
N ARG A 306 -4.12 2.72 -7.82
CA ARG A 306 -3.36 3.18 -9.00
C ARG A 306 -2.02 3.86 -8.66
N SER A 307 -1.51 3.65 -7.45
CA SER A 307 -0.14 4.03 -7.07
C SER A 307 0.79 2.80 -7.04
N ARG A 308 2.05 2.99 -6.63
CA ARG A 308 3.02 1.90 -6.48
C ARG A 308 2.54 0.82 -5.51
N VAL A 309 1.90 1.22 -4.42
CA VAL A 309 1.29 0.32 -3.44
C VAL A 309 -0.22 0.55 -3.52
N ALA A 310 -0.87 -0.20 -4.40
CA ALA A 310 -2.30 -0.02 -4.68
C ALA A 310 -3.21 -0.72 -3.66
N TYR A 311 -2.70 -1.79 -3.05
CA TYR A 311 -3.32 -2.59 -2.02
C TYR A 311 -2.24 -3.27 -1.19
N VAL A 312 -2.64 -3.95 -0.12
CA VAL A 312 -1.76 -4.76 0.72
C VAL A 312 -2.43 -6.09 1.07
N PRO A 313 -1.66 -7.19 1.14
CA PRO A 313 -2.21 -8.50 1.40
C PRO A 313 -2.65 -8.66 2.85
N SER A 314 -3.75 -9.39 3.08
CA SER A 314 -4.25 -9.72 4.43
C SER A 314 -3.40 -10.76 5.18
N ALA A 315 -2.34 -11.27 4.55
CA ALA A 315 -1.35 -12.13 5.17
C ALA A 315 -0.60 -11.46 6.33
N ALA A 316 -0.46 -10.13 6.28
CA ALA A 316 -0.05 -9.31 7.41
C ALA A 316 -0.57 -7.88 7.25
N MET A 317 -1.52 -7.45 8.08
CA MET A 317 -1.97 -6.05 8.13
C MET A 317 -2.54 -5.69 9.51
N LEU A 318 -2.18 -4.49 9.98
CA LEU A 318 -2.72 -3.85 11.17
C LEU A 318 -3.85 -2.89 10.76
N VAL A 319 -5.01 -3.03 11.37
CA VAL A 319 -6.18 -2.19 11.10
C VAL A 319 -6.71 -1.55 12.38
N ARG A 320 -7.24 -0.33 12.24
CA ARG A 320 -8.12 0.30 13.22
C ARG A 320 -9.54 -0.25 13.05
N VAL A 321 -10.14 -0.77 14.12
CA VAL A 321 -11.47 -1.41 14.05
C VAL A 321 -12.53 -0.44 13.54
N THR A 322 -12.49 0.82 13.99
CA THR A 322 -13.42 1.87 13.52
C THR A 322 -13.24 2.20 12.04
N ALA A 323 -12.04 2.04 11.48
CA ALA A 323 -11.81 2.26 10.06
C ALA A 323 -12.40 1.14 9.19
N VAL A 324 -12.36 -0.10 9.67
CA VAL A 324 -13.04 -1.23 9.02
C VAL A 324 -14.56 -1.04 9.06
N ALA A 325 -15.10 -0.63 10.20
CA ALA A 325 -16.53 -0.30 10.31
C ALA A 325 -16.94 0.84 9.37
N GLY A 326 -16.17 1.94 9.33
CA GLY A 326 -16.41 3.08 8.44
C GLY A 326 -16.32 2.73 6.95
N ALA A 327 -15.56 1.69 6.58
CA ALA A 327 -15.49 1.17 5.22
C ALA A 327 -16.70 0.31 4.80
N GLY A 328 -17.78 0.28 5.59
CA GLY A 328 -18.97 -0.53 5.34
C GLY A 328 -18.83 -1.99 5.78
N GLY A 329 -17.89 -2.27 6.71
CA GLY A 329 -17.69 -3.59 7.30
C GLY A 329 -16.38 -4.28 6.89
N ALA A 330 -16.24 -5.52 7.35
CA ALA A 330 -15.02 -6.32 7.24
C ALA A 330 -14.83 -6.94 5.84
N PHE A 331 -14.13 -8.07 5.72
CA PHE A 331 -13.90 -8.74 4.43
C PHE A 331 -15.21 -9.30 3.86
N ASP A 332 -15.40 -9.28 2.54
CA ASP A 332 -16.56 -9.91 1.90
C ASP A 332 -16.31 -11.43 1.76
N PRO A 333 -17.03 -12.32 2.49
CA PRO A 333 -16.81 -13.76 2.41
C PRO A 333 -17.12 -14.38 1.04
N ALA A 334 -17.86 -13.68 0.16
CA ALA A 334 -18.10 -14.15 -1.19
C ALA A 334 -16.84 -14.04 -2.07
N LEU A 335 -15.89 -13.16 -1.72
CA LEU A 335 -14.61 -13.02 -2.40
C LEU A 335 -13.62 -14.04 -1.86
N HIS A 336 -13.37 -15.07 -2.66
CA HIS A 336 -12.36 -16.10 -2.36
C HIS A 336 -10.94 -15.68 -2.76
N VAL A 337 -10.83 -14.55 -3.44
CA VAL A 337 -9.58 -13.94 -3.89
C VAL A 337 -9.79 -12.43 -3.92
N ALA A 338 -8.75 -11.70 -3.52
CA ALA A 338 -8.71 -10.24 -3.54
C ALA A 338 -9.73 -9.57 -2.60
N GLU A 339 -10.14 -10.27 -1.53
CA GLU A 339 -10.93 -9.73 -0.43
C GLU A 339 -10.21 -8.58 0.29
N ASP A 340 -8.87 -8.65 0.33
CA ASP A 340 -7.99 -7.61 0.87
C ASP A 340 -7.96 -6.36 -0.02
N VAL A 341 -7.91 -6.54 -1.34
CA VAL A 341 -8.03 -5.44 -2.31
C VAL A 341 -9.38 -4.74 -2.15
N ASP A 342 -10.48 -5.49 -2.04
CA ASP A 342 -11.82 -4.92 -1.83
C ASP A 342 -11.87 -4.07 -0.55
N LEU A 343 -11.35 -4.58 0.57
CA LEU A 343 -11.30 -3.83 1.83
C LEU A 343 -10.47 -2.55 1.70
N VAL A 344 -9.27 -2.63 1.13
CA VAL A 344 -8.42 -1.44 0.92
C VAL A 344 -9.12 -0.41 0.04
N LEU A 345 -9.80 -0.83 -1.03
CA LEU A 345 -10.56 0.08 -1.91
C LEU A 345 -11.68 0.79 -1.15
N ARG A 346 -12.42 0.07 -0.31
CA ARG A 346 -13.48 0.66 0.53
C ARG A 346 -12.94 1.61 1.59
N MET A 347 -11.86 1.23 2.28
CA MET A 347 -11.19 2.10 3.27
C MET A 347 -10.66 3.38 2.61
N HIS A 348 -10.07 3.28 1.41
CA HIS A 348 -9.65 4.44 0.64
C HIS A 348 -10.85 5.34 0.26
N ALA A 349 -11.95 4.73 -0.22
CA ALA A 349 -13.15 5.46 -0.62
C ALA A 349 -13.84 6.17 0.56
N ALA A 350 -13.72 5.61 1.76
CA ALA A 350 -14.17 6.20 3.03
C ALA A 350 -13.24 7.30 3.55
N GLY A 351 -12.05 7.50 2.97
CA GLY A 351 -11.15 8.62 3.30
C GLY A 351 -10.10 8.32 4.38
N TRP A 352 -9.94 7.05 4.77
CA TRP A 352 -8.89 6.62 5.69
C TRP A 352 -7.51 6.68 5.03
N ALA A 353 -6.52 7.18 5.77
CA ALA A 353 -5.13 7.08 5.38
C ALA A 353 -4.62 5.65 5.64
N MET A 354 -3.79 5.15 4.74
CA MET A 354 -3.25 3.79 4.82
C MET A 354 -1.77 3.81 4.45
N ARG A 355 -0.96 3.08 5.21
CA ARG A 355 0.51 3.18 5.18
C ARG A 355 1.16 1.81 4.96
N PHE A 356 2.19 1.79 4.13
CA PHE A 356 3.08 0.66 3.97
C PHE A 356 4.42 0.97 4.65
N GLU A 357 4.76 0.16 5.66
CA GLU A 357 5.93 0.32 6.53
C GLU A 357 6.92 -0.83 6.30
N PRO A 358 7.91 -0.67 5.41
CA PRO A 358 8.78 -1.77 5.01
C PRO A 358 9.92 -2.07 5.99
N THR A 359 10.09 -1.26 7.05
CA THR A 359 11.04 -1.58 8.12
C THR A 359 10.50 -2.69 9.03
N ALA A 360 9.17 -2.76 9.19
CA ALA A 360 8.50 -3.92 9.75
C ALA A 360 8.46 -5.04 8.71
N ARG A 361 8.94 -6.23 9.08
CA ARG A 361 9.05 -7.37 8.17
C ARG A 361 8.34 -8.59 8.73
N VAL A 362 7.65 -9.27 7.83
CA VAL A 362 6.97 -10.53 8.12
C VAL A 362 7.37 -11.52 7.04
N ALA A 363 8.07 -12.58 7.41
CA ALA A 363 8.49 -13.62 6.48
C ALA A 363 7.32 -14.55 6.15
N HIS A 364 7.20 -15.01 4.90
CA HIS A 364 6.10 -15.83 4.42
C HIS A 364 6.62 -17.09 3.71
N ASP A 365 5.99 -18.23 3.97
CA ASP A 365 6.33 -19.52 3.35
C ASP A 365 5.75 -19.61 1.92
N HIS A 366 6.60 -19.62 0.90
CA HIS A 366 6.16 -19.65 -0.49
C HIS A 366 6.01 -21.08 -1.03
N ARG A 367 5.00 -21.29 -1.88
CA ARG A 367 4.88 -22.53 -2.67
C ARG A 367 5.94 -22.52 -3.78
N THR A 368 6.90 -23.43 -3.72
CA THR A 368 8.04 -23.46 -4.64
C THR A 368 7.91 -24.46 -5.80
N ARG A 369 6.89 -25.33 -5.78
CA ARG A 369 6.62 -26.26 -6.88
C ARG A 369 6.05 -25.51 -8.09
N PRO A 370 6.65 -25.61 -9.30
CA PRO A 370 6.24 -24.81 -10.46
C PRO A 370 4.75 -24.89 -10.79
N ALA A 371 4.14 -26.08 -10.77
CA ALA A 371 2.71 -26.24 -11.07
C ALA A 371 1.80 -25.58 -10.01
N GLU A 372 2.14 -25.71 -8.73
CA GLU A 372 1.37 -25.08 -7.65
C GLU A 372 1.52 -23.56 -7.65
N TRP A 373 2.72 -23.09 -7.96
CA TRP A 373 3.05 -21.68 -8.13
C TRP A 373 2.26 -21.05 -9.28
N LEU A 374 2.30 -21.62 -10.49
CA LEU A 374 1.55 -21.11 -11.64
C LEU A 374 0.04 -21.14 -11.42
N ARG A 375 -0.50 -22.22 -10.81
CA ARG A 375 -1.92 -22.28 -10.43
C ARG A 375 -2.29 -21.15 -9.46
N ARG A 376 -1.40 -20.82 -8.52
CA ARG A 376 -1.64 -19.72 -7.58
C ARG A 376 -1.65 -18.36 -8.28
N LYS A 377 -0.71 -18.10 -9.20
CA LYS A 377 -0.69 -16.85 -9.99
C LYS A 377 -1.93 -16.71 -10.86
N ALA A 378 -2.35 -17.79 -11.51
CA ALA A 378 -3.61 -17.82 -12.26
C ALA A 378 -4.82 -17.58 -11.35
N PHE A 379 -4.86 -18.19 -10.16
CA PHE A 379 -5.92 -17.94 -9.19
C PHE A 379 -6.01 -16.45 -8.81
N TYR A 380 -4.89 -15.78 -8.55
CA TYR A 380 -4.87 -14.33 -8.30
C TYR A 380 -5.43 -13.51 -9.47
N GLY A 381 -5.12 -13.90 -10.72
CA GLY A 381 -5.68 -13.27 -11.90
C GLY A 381 -7.21 -13.29 -11.95
N THR A 382 -7.84 -14.36 -11.45
CA THR A 382 -9.31 -14.48 -11.47
C THR A 382 -10.04 -13.42 -10.64
N GLY A 383 -9.36 -12.82 -9.64
CA GLY A 383 -9.94 -11.79 -8.77
C GLY A 383 -10.18 -10.44 -9.46
N ALA A 384 -9.55 -10.19 -10.61
CA ALA A 384 -9.69 -8.91 -11.30
C ALA A 384 -11.14 -8.61 -11.76
N ALA A 385 -11.87 -9.65 -12.20
CA ALA A 385 -13.24 -9.49 -12.70
C ALA A 385 -14.26 -9.10 -11.60
N PRO A 386 -14.39 -9.83 -10.48
CA PRO A 386 -15.31 -9.43 -9.41
C PRO A 386 -14.93 -8.06 -8.82
N LEU A 387 -13.63 -7.76 -8.68
CA LEU A 387 -13.19 -6.42 -8.25
C LEU A 387 -13.60 -5.32 -9.21
N ALA A 388 -13.44 -5.51 -10.52
CA ALA A 388 -13.80 -4.49 -11.50
C ALA A 388 -15.33 -4.27 -11.58
N LEU A 389 -16.14 -5.27 -11.25
CA LEU A 389 -17.59 -5.16 -11.14
C LEU A 389 -18.02 -4.43 -9.87
N ARG A 390 -17.39 -4.71 -8.73
CA ARG A 390 -17.66 -4.06 -7.43
C ARG A 390 -17.12 -2.64 -7.36
N HIS A 391 -15.96 -2.39 -7.95
CA HIS A 391 -15.24 -1.11 -7.94
C HIS A 391 -14.91 -0.65 -9.36
N PRO A 392 -15.91 -0.19 -10.15
CA PRO A 392 -15.70 0.22 -11.53
C PRO A 392 -14.57 1.25 -11.69
N GLY A 393 -13.56 0.91 -12.48
CA GLY A 393 -12.42 1.78 -12.79
C GLY A 393 -11.32 1.87 -11.71
N ALA A 394 -11.44 1.14 -10.60
CA ALA A 394 -10.43 1.14 -9.53
C ALA A 394 -9.20 0.27 -9.84
N VAL A 395 -9.38 -0.79 -10.62
CA VAL A 395 -8.35 -1.80 -10.95
C VAL A 395 -8.08 -1.93 -12.46
N PRO A 396 -7.81 -0.82 -13.18
CA PRO A 396 -7.51 -0.90 -14.60
C PRO A 396 -6.15 -1.59 -14.84
N PRO A 397 -5.99 -2.37 -15.92
CA PRO A 397 -4.73 -3.02 -16.27
C PRO A 397 -3.61 -2.02 -16.61
N MET A 398 -3.99 -0.79 -16.99
CA MET A 398 -3.10 0.33 -17.22
C MET A 398 -3.86 1.65 -17.07
N VAL A 399 -3.15 2.71 -16.71
CA VAL A 399 -3.68 4.09 -16.65
C VAL A 399 -2.86 4.97 -17.59
N LEU A 400 -3.49 5.41 -18.68
CA LEU A 400 -2.85 6.24 -19.70
C LEU A 400 -3.58 7.56 -19.87
N SER A 401 -2.83 8.67 -19.89
CA SER A 401 -3.37 9.94 -20.38
C SER A 401 -3.55 9.90 -21.90
N PRO A 402 -4.42 10.74 -22.50
CA PRO A 402 -4.64 10.74 -23.95
C PRO A 402 -3.36 10.93 -24.78
N TRP A 403 -2.45 11.82 -24.35
CA TRP A 403 -1.22 12.08 -25.08
C TRP A 403 -0.21 10.92 -24.95
N THR A 404 -0.11 10.30 -23.77
CA THR A 404 0.74 9.11 -23.59
C THR A 404 0.21 7.91 -24.37
N ALA A 405 -1.10 7.72 -24.41
CA ALA A 405 -1.73 6.66 -25.20
C ALA A 405 -1.44 6.85 -26.70
N ALA A 406 -1.56 8.09 -27.20
CA ALA A 406 -1.19 8.42 -28.58
C ALA A 406 0.28 8.11 -28.89
N VAL A 407 1.21 8.47 -27.99
CA VAL A 407 2.64 8.14 -28.16
C VAL A 407 2.87 6.63 -28.18
N CYS A 408 2.30 5.88 -27.23
CA CYS A 408 2.42 4.42 -27.18
C CYS A 408 1.88 3.77 -28.46
N LEU A 409 0.71 4.19 -28.95
CA LEU A 409 0.13 3.69 -30.19
C LEU A 409 1.01 3.99 -31.42
N LEU A 410 1.53 5.22 -31.55
CA LEU A 410 2.44 5.60 -32.63
C LEU A 410 3.70 4.72 -32.64
N LEU A 411 4.27 4.45 -31.47
CA LEU A 411 5.45 3.59 -31.35
C LEU A 411 5.14 2.12 -31.68
N LEU A 412 3.94 1.63 -31.39
CA LEU A 412 3.51 0.27 -31.75
C LEU A 412 3.30 0.10 -33.27
N VAL A 413 2.91 1.16 -33.99
CA VAL A 413 2.69 1.13 -35.45
C VAL A 413 3.97 0.88 -36.23
N GLN A 414 5.14 1.32 -35.74
CA GLN A 414 6.47 1.04 -36.33
C GLN A 414 6.55 1.34 -37.84
N ARG A 415 5.99 2.48 -38.29
CA ARG A 415 6.08 2.97 -39.68
C ARG A 415 7.01 4.19 -39.76
N ARG A 416 7.56 4.47 -40.95
CA ARG A 416 8.34 5.70 -41.20
C ARG A 416 7.51 6.93 -40.78
N GLY A 417 8.12 7.87 -40.05
CA GLY A 417 7.46 9.07 -39.55
C GLY A 417 6.71 8.92 -38.21
N THR A 418 6.36 7.71 -37.76
CA THR A 418 5.64 7.52 -36.48
C THR A 418 6.46 7.90 -35.25
N THR A 419 7.78 7.71 -35.30
CA THR A 419 8.70 8.16 -34.24
C THR A 419 8.78 9.68 -34.17
N ALA A 420 8.85 10.36 -35.33
CA ALA A 420 8.81 11.81 -35.40
C ALA A 420 7.46 12.35 -34.88
N ALA A 421 6.34 11.73 -35.26
CA ALA A 421 5.02 12.07 -34.73
C ALA A 421 4.95 11.90 -33.20
N ALA A 422 5.49 10.80 -32.66
CA ALA A 422 5.55 10.57 -31.22
C ALA A 422 6.38 11.64 -30.49
N ALA A 423 7.51 12.04 -31.07
CA ALA A 423 8.34 13.13 -30.55
C ALA A 423 7.57 14.47 -30.57
N THR A 424 6.85 14.77 -31.65
CA THR A 424 6.02 15.98 -31.77
C THR A 424 4.90 16.00 -30.73
N VAL A 425 4.16 14.90 -30.54
CA VAL A 425 3.11 14.80 -29.50
C VAL A 425 3.71 15.05 -28.11
N THR A 426 4.89 14.49 -27.84
CA THR A 426 5.59 14.68 -26.57
C THR A 426 6.05 16.13 -26.36
N ALA A 427 6.57 16.79 -27.40
CA ALA A 427 6.98 18.19 -27.36
C ALA A 427 5.78 19.12 -27.12
N VAL A 428 4.66 18.89 -27.81
CA VAL A 428 3.41 19.65 -27.61
C VAL A 428 2.86 19.44 -26.20
N ALA A 429 2.86 18.21 -25.68
CA ALA A 429 2.45 17.93 -24.31
C ALA A 429 3.34 18.66 -23.28
N THR A 430 4.65 18.66 -23.51
CA THR A 430 5.63 19.36 -22.67
C THR A 430 5.37 20.87 -22.65
N GLU A 431 5.15 21.48 -23.81
CA GLU A 431 4.88 22.92 -23.91
C GLU A 431 3.51 23.29 -23.31
N ARG A 432 2.48 22.45 -23.49
CA ARG A 432 1.19 22.66 -22.82
C ARG A 432 1.29 22.56 -21.30
N LEU A 433 2.16 21.70 -20.78
CA LEU A 433 2.41 21.59 -19.34
C LEU A 433 3.25 22.79 -18.83
N SER A 434 4.24 23.24 -19.58
CA SER A 434 5.10 24.38 -19.19
C SER A 434 4.27 25.64 -18.92
N ARG A 435 3.28 25.92 -19.78
CA ARG A 435 2.34 27.04 -19.63
C ARG A 435 1.46 26.97 -18.40
N LYS A 436 1.36 25.81 -17.74
CA LYS A 436 0.60 25.62 -16.49
C LYS A 436 1.47 25.69 -15.24
N LEU A 437 2.78 25.69 -15.39
CA LEU A 437 3.76 25.72 -14.29
C LEU A 437 4.32 27.13 -14.08
N THR A 438 3.52 28.17 -14.28
CA THR A 438 3.94 29.59 -14.23
C THR A 438 4.47 30.03 -12.86
N ARG A 439 4.13 29.30 -11.79
CA ARG A 439 4.66 29.54 -10.44
C ARG A 439 6.09 29.04 -10.23
N LEU A 440 6.68 28.36 -11.22
CA LEU A 440 8.07 27.91 -11.18
C LEU A 440 8.97 28.89 -11.93
N GLN A 441 10.19 29.12 -11.43
CA GLN A 441 11.26 29.89 -12.08
C GLN A 441 11.66 29.26 -13.43
N HIS A 442 11.69 27.93 -13.52
CA HIS A 442 12.06 27.19 -14.74
C HIS A 442 10.94 26.25 -15.22
N PRO A 443 9.83 26.79 -15.79
CA PRO A 443 8.64 26.02 -16.12
C PRO A 443 8.88 24.97 -17.22
N ARG A 444 9.66 25.31 -18.26
CA ARG A 444 9.95 24.39 -19.38
C ARG A 444 10.79 23.18 -18.96
N ARG A 445 11.84 23.40 -18.15
CA ARG A 445 12.70 22.31 -17.62
C ARG A 445 11.89 21.37 -16.73
N SER A 446 11.07 21.93 -15.84
CA SER A 446 10.20 21.15 -14.95
C SER A 446 9.14 20.36 -15.72
N ALA A 447 8.51 20.98 -16.72
CA ALA A 447 7.55 20.32 -17.60
C ALA A 447 8.19 19.17 -18.41
N ALA A 448 9.40 19.36 -18.94
CA ALA A 448 10.12 18.33 -19.68
C ALA A 448 10.38 17.10 -18.79
N ARG A 449 10.87 17.33 -17.56
CA ARG A 449 11.11 16.26 -16.58
C ARG A 449 9.85 15.48 -16.23
N LEU A 450 8.74 16.19 -15.98
CA LEU A 450 7.45 15.58 -15.65
C LEU A 450 6.85 14.82 -16.84
N THR A 451 6.98 15.36 -18.05
CA THR A 451 6.50 14.70 -19.27
C THR A 451 7.29 13.43 -19.55
N LEU A 452 8.62 13.47 -19.42
CA LEU A 452 9.46 12.28 -19.55
C LEU A 452 9.12 11.21 -18.51
N LEU A 453 8.90 11.59 -17.25
CA LEU A 453 8.48 10.67 -16.20
C LEU A 453 7.11 10.03 -16.50
N GLY A 454 6.15 10.83 -16.97
CA GLY A 454 4.84 10.33 -17.37
C GLY A 454 4.92 9.39 -18.58
N LEU A 455 5.76 9.74 -19.57
CA LEU A 455 5.98 8.91 -20.75
C LEU A 455 6.66 7.59 -20.40
N SER A 456 7.71 7.59 -19.57
CA SER A 456 8.39 6.36 -19.14
C SER A 456 7.43 5.43 -18.40
N GLY A 457 6.58 5.97 -17.52
CA GLY A 457 5.54 5.20 -16.84
C GLY A 457 4.50 4.61 -17.79
N ALA A 458 4.10 5.36 -18.83
CA ALA A 458 3.16 4.87 -19.85
C ALA A 458 3.76 3.77 -20.74
N LEU A 459 5.01 3.92 -21.15
CA LEU A 459 5.74 2.91 -21.93
C LEU A 459 5.91 1.62 -21.13
N TRP A 460 6.27 1.73 -19.85
CA TRP A 460 6.39 0.59 -18.95
C TRP A 460 5.05 -0.15 -18.77
N GLN A 461 3.98 0.58 -18.47
CA GLN A 461 2.63 0.00 -18.36
C GLN A 461 2.18 -0.66 -19.66
N THR A 462 2.48 -0.06 -20.82
CA THR A 462 2.14 -0.64 -22.13
C THR A 462 2.90 -1.93 -22.38
N ALA A 463 4.22 -1.95 -22.10
CA ALA A 463 5.04 -3.14 -22.23
C ALA A 463 4.54 -4.27 -21.33
N SER A 464 4.30 -3.98 -20.05
CA SER A 464 3.78 -4.94 -19.07
C SER A 464 2.38 -5.45 -19.42
N ALA A 465 1.49 -4.58 -19.91
CA ALA A 465 0.18 -5.03 -20.34
C ALA A 465 0.23 -5.92 -21.58
N LEU A 466 1.11 -5.66 -22.55
CA LEU A 466 1.26 -6.53 -23.73
C LEU A 466 1.69 -7.95 -23.36
N THR A 467 2.51 -8.09 -22.31
CA THR A 467 3.14 -9.34 -21.89
C THR A 467 2.37 -10.08 -20.79
N ARG A 468 1.51 -9.36 -20.04
CA ARG A 468 0.74 -9.90 -18.90
C ARG A 468 -0.78 -9.83 -19.09
N HIS A 469 -1.34 -8.66 -19.37
CA HIS A 469 -2.81 -8.48 -19.39
C HIS A 469 -3.42 -8.82 -20.74
N PHE A 470 -2.72 -8.48 -21.82
CA PHE A 470 -3.15 -8.61 -23.22
C PHE A 470 -2.34 -9.66 -23.98
N TRP A 471 -1.65 -10.55 -23.28
CA TRP A 471 -0.84 -11.59 -23.91
C TRP A 471 -1.65 -12.47 -24.87
N PRO A 472 -2.94 -12.83 -24.64
CA PRO A 472 -3.68 -13.65 -25.61
C PRO A 472 -3.90 -12.90 -26.93
N VAL A 473 -4.23 -11.61 -26.85
CA VAL A 473 -4.39 -10.74 -28.03
C VAL A 473 -3.06 -10.59 -28.77
N ALA A 474 -1.97 -10.39 -28.02
CA ALA A 474 -0.62 -10.30 -28.57
C ALA A 474 -0.19 -11.62 -29.25
N ALA A 475 -0.49 -12.76 -28.62
CA ALA A 475 -0.19 -14.09 -29.16
C ALA A 475 -0.93 -14.35 -30.47
N VAL A 476 -2.21 -13.97 -30.56
CA VAL A 476 -3.00 -14.06 -31.80
C VAL A 476 -2.44 -13.13 -32.89
N ALA A 477 -1.95 -11.93 -32.55
CA ALA A 477 -1.43 -10.98 -33.53
C ALA A 477 -0.04 -11.37 -34.10
N CYS A 478 0.78 -12.09 -33.33
CA CYS A 478 2.17 -12.42 -33.68
C CYS A 478 2.35 -13.22 -34.98
N PRO A 479 1.55 -14.26 -35.28
CA PRO A 479 1.63 -14.98 -36.55
C PRO A 479 1.39 -14.09 -37.78
N PHE A 480 0.54 -13.08 -37.66
CA PHE A 480 0.08 -12.26 -38.80
C PHE A 480 0.86 -10.95 -38.97
N SER A 481 1.72 -10.56 -38.01
CA SER A 481 2.40 -9.26 -38.04
C SER A 481 3.81 -9.31 -37.47
N SER A 482 4.82 -9.08 -38.32
CA SER A 482 6.22 -8.95 -37.90
C SER A 482 6.45 -7.79 -36.94
N ARG A 483 5.65 -6.72 -37.07
CA ARG A 483 5.66 -5.57 -36.15
C ARG A 483 5.12 -5.95 -34.78
N ALA A 484 4.03 -6.73 -34.73
CA ALA A 484 3.49 -7.23 -33.46
C ALA A 484 4.50 -8.12 -32.75
N ARG A 485 5.14 -9.07 -33.46
CA ARG A 485 6.22 -9.89 -32.89
C ARG A 485 7.35 -9.04 -32.32
N ARG A 486 7.83 -8.05 -33.09
CA ARG A 486 8.89 -7.15 -32.62
C ARG A 486 8.48 -6.39 -31.36
N ALA A 487 7.25 -5.85 -31.31
CA ALA A 487 6.75 -5.14 -30.14
C ALA A 487 6.70 -6.04 -28.90
N VAL A 488 6.18 -7.26 -29.04
CA VAL A 488 6.09 -8.23 -27.94
C VAL A 488 7.47 -8.66 -27.46
N VAL A 489 8.41 -8.97 -28.36
CA VAL A 489 9.79 -9.34 -27.99
C VAL A 489 10.50 -8.19 -27.29
N VAL A 490 10.40 -6.97 -27.81
CA VAL A 490 11.01 -5.79 -27.19
C VAL A 490 10.40 -5.53 -25.81
N ALA A 491 9.07 -5.60 -25.67
CA ALA A 491 8.39 -5.47 -24.39
C ALA A 491 8.84 -6.55 -23.41
N ALA A 492 8.91 -7.80 -23.86
CA ALA A 492 9.28 -8.95 -23.03
C ALA A 492 10.72 -8.87 -22.52
N LEU A 493 11.65 -8.49 -23.40
CA LEU A 493 13.06 -8.35 -23.04
C LEU A 493 13.30 -7.09 -22.20
N ALA A 494 12.74 -5.94 -22.59
CA ALA A 494 12.95 -4.68 -21.87
C ALA A 494 12.43 -4.75 -20.44
N GLU A 495 11.21 -5.27 -20.25
CA GLU A 495 10.63 -5.46 -18.92
C GLU A 495 11.39 -6.52 -18.12
N GLY A 496 11.68 -7.68 -18.74
CA GLY A 496 12.38 -8.77 -18.08
C GLY A 496 13.80 -8.40 -17.63
N VAL A 497 14.57 -7.71 -18.48
CA VAL A 497 15.94 -7.28 -18.18
C VAL A 497 15.95 -6.14 -17.16
N ALA A 498 15.08 -5.15 -17.31
CA ALA A 498 15.01 -4.05 -16.35
C ALA A 498 14.60 -4.55 -14.96
N ASP A 499 13.63 -5.47 -14.91
CA ASP A 499 13.23 -6.11 -13.66
C ASP A 499 14.35 -6.94 -13.04
N TRP A 500 15.02 -7.79 -13.82
CA TRP A 500 16.19 -8.53 -13.34
C TRP A 500 17.27 -7.57 -12.83
N TRP A 501 17.54 -6.47 -13.54
CA TRP A 501 18.54 -5.49 -13.14
C TRP A 501 18.22 -4.82 -11.81
N LEU A 502 16.95 -4.49 -11.56
CA LEU A 502 16.50 -3.92 -10.31
C LEU A 502 16.64 -4.91 -9.14
N HIS A 503 16.52 -6.21 -9.42
CA HIS A 503 16.53 -7.26 -8.40
C HIS A 503 17.86 -8.03 -8.29
N ARG A 504 18.82 -7.82 -9.19
CA ARG A 504 20.06 -8.62 -9.26
C ARG A 504 20.97 -8.43 -8.05
N ASP A 505 20.95 -7.25 -7.45
CA ASP A 505 21.80 -6.86 -6.32
C ASP A 505 21.06 -7.06 -4.99
N HIS A 506 19.89 -7.70 -5.00
CA HIS A 506 19.33 -8.32 -3.81
C HIS A 506 20.26 -9.41 -3.27
N ASP A 507 20.00 -9.81 -2.03
CA ASP A 507 20.76 -10.81 -1.28
C ASP A 507 21.32 -11.91 -2.20
N ARG A 508 22.64 -12.08 -2.16
CA ARG A 508 23.37 -13.03 -3.01
C ARG A 508 22.82 -14.45 -2.87
N ARG A 509 22.22 -14.79 -1.72
CA ARG A 509 21.59 -16.09 -1.45
C ARG A 509 20.41 -16.40 -2.38
N VAL A 510 19.71 -15.37 -2.87
CA VAL A 510 18.50 -15.51 -3.70
C VAL A 510 18.69 -15.08 -5.15
N ARG A 511 19.93 -14.81 -5.58
CA ARG A 511 20.20 -14.36 -6.95
C ARG A 511 19.76 -15.41 -7.97
N VAL A 512 18.91 -14.99 -8.90
CA VAL A 512 18.49 -15.80 -10.05
C VAL A 512 19.31 -15.39 -11.29
N PRO A 513 19.88 -16.34 -12.06
CA PRO A 513 20.52 -16.04 -13.34
C PRO A 513 19.56 -15.31 -14.28
N ALA A 514 20.07 -14.35 -15.05
CA ALA A 514 19.24 -13.47 -15.88
C ALA A 514 18.22 -14.23 -16.75
N VAL A 515 18.66 -15.25 -17.49
CA VAL A 515 17.78 -16.05 -18.36
C VAL A 515 16.69 -16.76 -17.56
N ALA A 516 17.04 -17.37 -16.43
CA ALA A 516 16.08 -18.05 -15.56
C ALA A 516 15.06 -17.07 -14.96
N HIS A 517 15.49 -15.86 -14.60
CA HIS A 517 14.62 -14.78 -14.13
C HIS A 517 13.64 -14.33 -15.19
N LEU A 518 14.13 -14.09 -16.42
CA LEU A 518 13.30 -13.70 -17.55
C LEU A 518 12.22 -14.75 -17.85
N VAL A 519 12.60 -16.03 -17.88
CA VAL A 519 11.65 -17.14 -18.11
C VAL A 519 10.61 -17.21 -16.99
N ALA A 520 11.03 -17.20 -15.72
CA ALA A 520 10.11 -17.21 -14.59
C ALA A 520 9.17 -15.99 -14.62
N HIS A 521 9.69 -14.82 -14.94
CA HIS A 521 8.91 -13.60 -15.11
C HIS A 521 7.83 -13.73 -16.17
N ARG A 522 8.14 -14.27 -17.34
CA ARG A 522 7.12 -14.51 -18.37
C ARG A 522 6.12 -15.58 -17.97
N LEU A 523 6.53 -16.64 -17.27
CA LEU A 523 5.61 -17.67 -16.79
C LEU A 523 4.63 -17.12 -15.74
N ASP A 524 5.09 -16.27 -14.82
CA ASP A 524 4.24 -15.56 -13.85
C ASP A 524 3.19 -14.70 -14.57
N ASP A 525 3.65 -13.85 -15.49
CA ASP A 525 2.77 -12.94 -16.24
C ASP A 525 1.72 -13.68 -17.06
N LEU A 526 2.12 -14.75 -17.76
CA LEU A 526 1.21 -15.59 -18.54
C LEU A 526 0.19 -16.29 -17.63
N ALA A 527 0.61 -16.82 -16.48
CA ALA A 527 -0.27 -17.48 -15.54
C ALA A 527 -1.29 -16.50 -14.96
N TYR A 528 -0.85 -15.34 -14.44
CA TYR A 528 -1.74 -14.29 -13.97
C TYR A 528 -2.70 -13.83 -15.08
N GLY A 529 -2.19 -13.56 -16.27
CA GLY A 529 -2.98 -13.15 -17.42
C GLY A 529 -4.03 -14.18 -17.81
N ALA A 530 -3.69 -15.47 -17.83
CA ALA A 530 -4.63 -16.55 -18.11
C ALA A 530 -5.78 -16.57 -17.08
N GLY A 531 -5.45 -16.42 -15.80
CA GLY A 531 -6.42 -16.25 -14.73
C GLY A 531 -7.35 -15.06 -14.91
N LEU A 532 -6.79 -13.92 -15.32
CA LEU A 532 -7.55 -12.69 -15.59
C LEU A 532 -8.55 -12.87 -16.74
N TRP A 533 -8.13 -13.46 -17.86
CA TRP A 533 -9.02 -13.75 -18.98
C TRP A 533 -10.09 -14.79 -18.63
N TRP A 534 -9.72 -15.82 -17.86
CA TRP A 534 -10.68 -16.80 -17.35
C TRP A 534 -11.73 -16.15 -16.44
N GLY A 535 -11.31 -15.27 -15.52
CA GLY A 535 -12.21 -14.50 -14.66
C GLY A 535 -13.15 -13.60 -15.47
N ALA A 536 -12.61 -12.87 -16.44
CA ALA A 536 -13.39 -12.02 -17.35
C ALA A 536 -14.45 -12.82 -18.12
N TRP A 537 -14.08 -13.98 -18.66
CA TRP A 537 -14.99 -14.88 -19.37
C TRP A 537 -16.07 -15.45 -18.44
N ARG A 538 -15.70 -15.99 -17.27
CA ARG A 538 -16.63 -16.58 -16.29
C ARG A 538 -17.68 -15.57 -15.80
N HIS A 539 -17.26 -14.33 -15.58
CA HIS A 539 -18.15 -13.23 -15.16
C HIS A 539 -18.78 -12.47 -16.33
N ARG A 540 -18.54 -12.90 -17.58
CA ARG A 540 -19.09 -12.28 -18.82
C ARG A 540 -18.86 -10.76 -18.88
N THR A 541 -17.65 -10.32 -18.50
CA THR A 541 -17.31 -8.89 -18.42
C THR A 541 -15.97 -8.59 -19.07
N THR A 542 -15.85 -7.41 -19.68
CA THR A 542 -14.57 -6.88 -20.17
C THR A 542 -13.99 -5.83 -19.24
N ALA A 543 -14.65 -5.52 -18.12
CA ALA A 543 -14.21 -4.50 -17.17
C ALA A 543 -12.73 -4.62 -16.74
N PRO A 544 -12.19 -5.80 -16.35
CA PRO A 544 -10.79 -5.91 -15.94
C PRO A 544 -9.77 -5.78 -17.10
N LEU A 545 -10.25 -5.76 -18.34
CA LEU A 545 -9.43 -5.63 -19.55
C LEU A 545 -9.43 -4.19 -20.11
N ARG A 546 -10.25 -3.29 -19.57
CA ARG A 546 -10.40 -1.93 -20.10
C ARG A 546 -9.34 -0.99 -19.51
N PRO A 547 -8.48 -0.36 -20.34
CA PRO A 547 -7.58 0.69 -19.87
C PRO A 547 -8.33 1.82 -19.17
N GLY A 548 -7.74 2.37 -18.12
CA GLY A 548 -8.27 3.52 -17.38
C GLY A 548 -7.66 4.84 -17.86
N GLY A 549 -8.44 5.92 -17.71
CA GLY A 549 -7.91 7.28 -17.77
C GLY A 549 -7.31 7.71 -16.43
N PRO A 550 -6.46 8.76 -16.41
CA PRO A 550 -6.12 9.43 -15.16
C PRO A 550 -7.43 9.86 -14.49
N GLY A 551 -7.70 9.35 -13.28
CA GLY A 551 -8.98 9.56 -12.61
C GLY A 551 -9.27 11.03 -12.29
N PRO A 552 -10.47 11.32 -11.78
CA PRO A 552 -10.77 12.64 -11.24
C PRO A 552 -9.71 13.00 -10.18
N ARG A 553 -9.29 14.25 -10.16
CA ARG A 553 -8.33 14.75 -9.16
C ARG A 553 -8.97 14.51 -7.79
N SER A 554 -8.30 13.78 -6.89
CA SER A 554 -8.61 13.88 -5.46
C SER A 554 -8.53 15.36 -5.12
N ARG A 555 -9.65 15.91 -4.62
CA ARG A 555 -9.69 17.26 -4.07
C ARG A 555 -8.75 17.35 -2.90
#